data_AF-A0ABD4S8A5-F1
#
_entry.id   AF-A0ABD4S8A5-F1
#
_cell.length_a   1.000
_cell.length_b   1.000
_cell.length_c   1.000
_cell.angle_alpha   90.00
_cell.angle_beta   90.00
_cell.angle_gamma   90.00
#
_symmetry.space_group_name_H-M   'P 1'
#
loop_
_entity.id
_entity.type
_entity.pdbx_description
1 polymer ?
#
loop_
_entity_poly.entity_id
_entity_poly.type
_entity_poly.pdbx_seq_one_letter_code
_entity_poly.pdbx_strand_id
1 'polypeptide(L)'
;WCNSRLKIAPANKYFNKLGEHKRYIGIAYDEPNRYKRLEKNFIAPLYNEKMTEKDCLKYLEEKGFYYEIHHRFKRTGCYLCPKQSLDSLRTLRKYYPDLWGGMLKLDEDSPVPFKADGTTVHDLEKRFRNEDIENERQINFFNKGVI
;
A
#
# COMPACT_ATOMS: atom_id res chain seq x y z
N TRP A 1 -4.68 9.90 -10.10
CA TRP A 1 -4.58 11.34 -9.83
C TRP A 1 -3.60 11.67 -8.70
N CYS A 2 -3.67 11.02 -7.53
CA CYS A 2 -2.84 11.37 -6.36
C CYS A 2 -1.32 11.29 -6.62
N ASN A 3 -0.84 10.18 -7.19
CA ASN A 3 0.59 10.03 -7.50
C ASN A 3 1.09 11.07 -8.53
N SER A 4 0.37 11.26 -9.63
CA SER A 4 0.83 12.16 -10.69
C SER A 4 0.76 13.63 -10.27
N ARG A 5 -0.40 14.07 -9.75
CA ARG A 5 -0.66 15.49 -9.45
C ARG A 5 -0.09 15.94 -8.11
N LEU A 6 -0.20 15.12 -7.07
CA LEU A 6 0.15 15.53 -5.70
C LEU A 6 1.54 15.08 -5.24
N LYS A 7 2.16 14.12 -5.95
CA LYS A 7 3.51 13.64 -5.62
C LYS A 7 4.53 14.00 -6.70
N ILE A 8 4.34 13.51 -7.92
CA ILE A 8 5.34 13.65 -8.99
C ILE A 8 5.42 15.08 -9.52
N ALA A 9 4.30 15.72 -9.84
CA ALA A 9 4.29 17.08 -10.36
C ALA A 9 4.97 18.11 -9.42
N PRO A 10 4.63 18.21 -8.11
CA PRO A 10 5.30 19.16 -7.22
C PRO A 10 6.78 18.82 -7.02
N ALA A 11 7.13 17.54 -6.93
CA ALA A 11 8.52 17.12 -6.83
C ALA A 11 9.33 17.54 -8.06
N ASN A 12 8.81 17.29 -9.27
CA ASN A 12 9.46 17.71 -10.51
C ASN A 12 9.55 19.23 -10.63
N LYS A 13 8.52 19.98 -10.19
CA LYS A 13 8.57 21.45 -10.15
C LYS A 13 9.72 21.96 -9.28
N TYR A 14 10.01 21.28 -8.16
CA TYR A 14 11.16 21.59 -7.32
C TYR A 14 12.48 21.18 -7.98
N PHE A 15 12.57 19.95 -8.48
CA PHE A 15 13.79 19.43 -9.12
C PHE A 15 14.19 20.21 -10.36
N ASN A 16 13.25 20.72 -11.15
CA ASN A 16 13.54 21.53 -12.34
C ASN A 16 14.13 22.91 -12.00
N LYS A 17 13.98 23.38 -10.75
CA LYS A 17 14.65 24.60 -10.27
C LYS A 17 16.05 24.34 -9.76
N LEU A 18 16.33 23.10 -9.39
CA LEU A 18 17.68 22.67 -9.04
C LEU A 18 18.45 22.46 -10.33
N GLY A 19 19.72 22.84 -10.36
CA GLY A 19 20.63 22.50 -11.44
C GLY A 19 20.95 21.00 -11.45
N GLU A 20 22.20 20.65 -11.71
CA GLU A 20 22.63 19.25 -11.59
C GLU A 20 22.41 18.73 -10.16
N HIS A 21 21.71 17.61 -10.03
CA HIS A 21 21.38 17.03 -8.72
C HIS A 21 21.25 15.50 -8.81
N LYS A 22 21.40 14.84 -7.67
CA LYS A 22 21.24 13.39 -7.50
C LYS A 22 19.95 13.08 -6.74
N ARG A 23 19.26 12.01 -7.12
CA ARG A 23 17.99 11.58 -6.52
C ARG A 23 18.13 10.20 -5.90
N TYR A 24 18.06 10.13 -4.56
CA TYR A 24 18.12 8.86 -3.85
C TYR A 24 16.75 8.19 -3.83
N ILE A 25 16.70 6.90 -4.17
CA ILE A 25 15.46 6.11 -4.20
C ILE A 25 15.67 4.74 -3.56
N GLY A 26 14.72 4.32 -2.73
CA GLY A 26 14.70 2.98 -2.13
C GLY A 26 14.10 1.96 -3.10
N ILE A 27 14.91 1.46 -4.04
CA ILE A 27 14.58 0.28 -4.86
C ILE A 27 15.44 -0.87 -4.34
N ALA A 28 14.80 -1.96 -3.92
CA ALA A 28 15.49 -3.13 -3.41
C ALA A 28 16.10 -3.97 -4.55
N TYR A 29 17.10 -4.79 -4.21
CA TYR A 29 17.85 -5.59 -5.18
C TYR A 29 16.99 -6.59 -5.96
N ASP A 30 15.93 -7.11 -5.34
CA ASP A 30 14.93 -8.01 -5.91
C ASP A 30 13.88 -7.30 -6.80
N GLU A 31 14.07 -6.01 -7.11
CA GLU A 31 13.22 -5.23 -8.01
C GLU A 31 13.93 -4.79 -9.32
N PRO A 32 14.56 -5.71 -10.09
CA PRO A 32 15.44 -5.36 -11.21
C PRO A 32 14.72 -4.60 -12.33
N ASN A 33 13.42 -4.89 -12.54
CA ASN A 33 12.61 -4.21 -13.54
C ASN A 33 12.35 -2.74 -13.19
N ARG A 34 12.28 -2.39 -11.91
CA ARG A 34 12.14 -1.00 -11.46
C ARG A 34 13.49 -0.28 -11.53
N TYR A 35 14.57 -0.95 -11.16
CA TYR A 35 15.92 -0.42 -11.26
C TYR A 35 16.31 -0.05 -12.70
N LYS A 36 16.02 -0.92 -13.67
CA LYS A 36 16.28 -0.68 -15.11
C LYS A 36 15.61 0.57 -15.69
N ARG A 37 14.56 1.08 -15.04
CA ARG A 37 13.81 2.27 -15.48
C ARG A 37 14.34 3.57 -14.87
N LEU A 38 15.37 3.51 -14.03
CA LEU A 38 15.94 4.69 -13.40
C LEU A 38 16.71 5.54 -14.40
N GLU A 39 16.52 6.86 -14.31
CA GLU A 39 17.34 7.83 -15.03
C GLU A 39 18.74 7.91 -14.39
N LYS A 40 19.72 8.41 -15.14
CA LYS A 40 21.14 8.44 -14.73
C LYS A 40 21.42 9.22 -13.44
N ASN A 41 20.57 10.21 -13.12
CA ASN A 41 20.69 11.01 -11.91
C ASN A 41 20.09 10.34 -10.66
N PHE A 42 19.48 9.15 -10.79
CA PHE A 42 19.01 8.40 -9.64
C PHE A 42 20.09 7.49 -9.07
N ILE A 43 20.11 7.40 -7.74
CA ILE A 43 20.95 6.49 -6.97
C ILE A 43 20.01 5.58 -6.19
N ALA A 44 20.19 4.26 -6.31
CA ALA A 44 19.46 3.27 -5.53
C ALA A 44 20.41 2.55 -4.57
N PRO A 45 20.65 3.08 -3.36
CA PRO A 45 21.62 2.50 -2.42
C PRO A 45 21.32 1.05 -2.09
N LEU A 46 20.05 0.71 -1.85
CA LEU A 46 19.64 -0.65 -1.52
C LEU A 46 19.98 -1.64 -2.64
N TYR A 47 19.77 -1.25 -3.90
CA TYR A 47 20.14 -2.07 -5.05
C TYR A 47 21.67 -2.20 -5.18
N ASN A 48 22.42 -1.11 -4.99
CA ASN A 48 23.87 -1.09 -5.09
C ASN A 48 24.54 -1.98 -4.03
N GLU A 49 24.00 -1.95 -2.80
CA GLU A 49 24.44 -2.78 -1.67
C GLU A 49 23.84 -4.19 -1.70
N LYS A 50 23.11 -4.56 -2.77
CA LYS A 50 22.46 -5.86 -2.95
C LYS A 50 21.49 -6.24 -1.83
N MET A 51 20.84 -5.26 -1.20
CA MET A 51 19.84 -5.48 -0.15
C MET A 51 18.46 -5.78 -0.77
N THR A 52 17.90 -6.95 -0.44
CA THR A 52 16.51 -7.30 -0.80
C THR A 52 15.49 -6.62 0.11
N GLU A 53 14.20 -6.64 -0.24
CA GLU A 53 13.13 -6.15 0.64
C GLU A 53 13.16 -6.85 2.01
N LYS A 54 13.46 -8.16 2.03
CA LYS A 54 13.61 -8.95 3.26
C LYS A 54 14.77 -8.46 4.11
N ASP A 55 15.92 -8.18 3.51
CA ASP A 55 17.10 -7.66 4.23
C ASP A 55 16.80 -6.28 4.81
N CYS A 56 16.06 -5.44 4.07
CA CYS A 56 15.64 -4.13 4.55
C CYS A 56 14.72 -4.24 5.78
N LEU A 57 13.75 -5.16 5.76
CA LEU A 57 12.86 -5.39 6.91
C LEU A 57 13.63 -5.89 8.14
N LYS A 58 14.57 -6.83 7.94
CA LYS A 58 15.43 -7.31 9.02
C LYS A 58 16.30 -6.18 9.58
N TYR A 59 16.85 -5.33 8.71
CA TYR A 59 17.64 -4.17 9.13
C TYR A 59 16.79 -3.20 9.97
N LEU A 60 15.53 -2.94 9.59
CA LEU A 60 14.62 -2.13 10.40
C LEU A 60 14.36 -2.74 11.77
N GLU A 61 14.20 -4.06 11.85
CA GLU A 61 14.03 -4.79 13.11
C GLU A 61 15.25 -4.68 14.01
N GLU A 62 16.45 -4.95 13.49
CA GLU A 62 17.73 -4.83 14.21
C GLU A 62 17.99 -3.40 14.72
N LYS A 63 17.43 -2.38 14.06
CA LYS A 63 17.55 -0.97 14.43
C LYS A 63 16.41 -0.44 15.31
N GLY A 64 15.41 -1.28 15.65
CA GLY A 64 14.26 -0.85 16.44
C GLY A 64 13.26 0.03 15.68
N PHE A 65 13.30 0.01 14.35
CA PHE A 65 12.37 0.70 13.45
C PHE A 65 11.31 -0.24 12.86
N TYR A 66 11.15 -1.44 13.43
CA TYR A 66 10.10 -2.37 13.02
C TYR A 66 8.85 -2.20 13.89
N TYR A 67 7.84 -1.52 13.34
CA TYR A 67 6.57 -1.22 14.02
C TYR A 67 5.45 -2.20 13.65
N GLU A 68 4.35 -2.15 14.40
CA GLU A 68 3.16 -3.00 14.20
C GLU A 68 2.64 -2.99 12.75
N ILE A 69 2.74 -1.85 12.08
CA ILE A 69 2.30 -1.70 10.68
C ILE A 69 3.01 -2.67 9.73
N HIS A 70 4.27 -3.04 10.00
CA HIS A 70 5.02 -3.96 9.16
C HIS A 70 4.59 -5.42 9.34
N HIS A 71 4.03 -5.78 10.50
CA HIS A 71 3.42 -7.10 10.70
C HIS A 71 2.10 -7.25 9.94
N ARG A 72 1.37 -6.15 9.74
CA ARG A 72 0.02 -6.16 9.15
C ARG A 72 0.00 -5.91 7.65
N PHE A 73 0.93 -5.10 7.14
CA PHE A 73 0.95 -4.68 5.75
C PHE A 73 2.25 -5.06 5.06
N LYS A 74 2.13 -5.75 3.92
CA LYS A 74 3.27 -6.00 3.02
C LYS A 74 3.89 -4.71 2.50
N ARG A 75 3.08 -3.67 2.26
CA ARG A 75 3.55 -2.34 1.84
C ARG A 75 2.89 -1.28 2.69
N THR A 76 3.70 -0.45 3.32
CA THR A 76 3.23 0.72 4.05
C THR A 76 2.89 1.84 3.06
N GLY A 77 1.85 2.61 3.35
CA GLY A 77 1.39 3.66 2.47
C GLY A 77 0.18 4.39 3.01
N CYS A 78 -0.30 5.38 2.25
CA CYS A 78 -1.50 6.13 2.59
C CYS A 78 -2.72 5.19 2.58
N TYR A 79 -3.52 5.23 3.64
CA TYR A 79 -4.76 4.44 3.77
C TYR A 79 -5.86 4.89 2.79
N LEU A 80 -5.77 6.11 2.26
CA LEU A 80 -6.65 6.63 1.19
C LEU A 80 -6.11 6.32 -0.21
N CYS A 81 -5.11 5.45 -0.34
CA CYS A 81 -4.51 5.18 -1.64
C CYS A 81 -5.39 4.23 -2.45
N PRO A 82 -5.93 4.68 -3.60
CA PRO A 82 -6.79 3.84 -4.43
C PRO A 82 -6.04 2.68 -5.09
N LYS A 83 -4.71 2.68 -5.04
CA LYS A 83 -3.85 1.60 -5.55
C LYS A 83 -3.50 0.51 -4.53
N GLN A 84 -4.05 0.58 -3.31
CA GLN A 84 -3.90 -0.51 -2.33
C GLN A 84 -4.54 -1.81 -2.86
N SER A 85 -3.91 -2.94 -2.53
CA SER A 85 -4.49 -4.26 -2.81
C SER A 85 -5.73 -4.49 -1.96
N LEU A 86 -6.59 -5.41 -2.40
CA LEU A 86 -7.76 -5.81 -1.63
C LEU A 86 -7.37 -6.37 -0.26
N ASP A 87 -6.28 -7.15 -0.18
CA ASP A 87 -5.79 -7.68 1.10
C ASP A 87 -5.41 -6.56 2.08
N SER A 88 -4.71 -5.52 1.61
CA SER A 88 -4.41 -4.36 2.46
C SER A 88 -5.67 -3.65 2.92
N LEU A 89 -6.70 -3.56 2.06
CA LEU A 89 -7.97 -2.93 2.43
C LEU A 89 -8.76 -3.78 3.42
N ARG A 90 -8.74 -5.11 3.30
CA ARG A 90 -9.30 -6.04 4.31
C ARG A 90 -8.59 -5.91 5.65
N THR A 91 -7.25 -5.88 5.65
CA THR A 91 -6.46 -5.63 6.86
C THR A 91 -6.81 -4.28 7.47
N LEU A 92 -6.92 -3.23 6.66
CA LEU A 92 -7.30 -1.89 7.11
C LEU A 92 -8.68 -1.90 7.77
N ARG A 93 -9.69 -2.46 7.10
CA ARG A 93 -11.06 -2.61 7.63
C ARG A 93 -11.10 -3.35 8.96
N LYS A 94 -10.34 -4.45 9.08
CA LYS A 94 -10.36 -5.33 10.26
C LYS A 94 -9.63 -4.73 11.46
N TYR A 95 -8.45 -4.14 11.25
CA TYR A 95 -7.57 -3.72 12.35
C TYR A 95 -7.59 -2.22 12.62
N TYR A 96 -8.14 -1.42 11.70
CA TYR A 96 -8.23 0.04 11.83
C TYR A 96 -9.63 0.53 11.44
N PRO A 97 -10.68 0.11 12.17
CA PRO A 97 -12.07 0.39 11.83
C PRO A 97 -12.38 1.89 11.79
N ASP A 98 -11.71 2.71 12.62
CA ASP A 98 -11.89 4.16 12.62
C ASP A 98 -11.44 4.80 11.29
N LEU A 99 -10.30 4.34 10.75
CA LEU A 99 -9.80 4.80 9.45
C LEU A 99 -10.74 4.34 8.33
N TRP A 100 -11.22 3.10 8.40
CA TRP A 100 -12.18 2.57 7.43
C TRP A 100 -13.52 3.32 7.46
N GLY A 101 -14.04 3.63 8.66
CA GLY A 101 -15.22 4.45 8.84
C GLY A 101 -15.02 5.87 8.28
N GLY A 102 -13.83 6.44 8.45
CA GLY A 102 -13.44 7.70 7.80
C GLY A 102 -13.44 7.59 6.27
N MET A 103 -12.96 6.47 5.71
CA MET A 103 -13.00 6.24 4.26
C MET A 103 -14.42 6.18 3.73
N LEU A 104 -15.34 5.50 4.43
CA LEU A 104 -16.76 5.45 4.02
C LEU A 104 -17.37 6.85 3.96
N LYS A 105 -17.15 7.68 4.99
CA LYS A 105 -17.65 9.07 4.99
C LYS A 105 -17.08 9.90 3.83
N LEU A 106 -15.76 9.82 3.62
CA LEU A 106 -15.10 10.56 2.54
C LEU A 106 -15.53 10.09 1.15
N ASP A 107 -15.88 8.81 1.00
CA ASP A 107 -16.37 8.24 -0.26
C ASP A 107 -17.79 8.72 -0.59
N GLU A 108 -18.64 8.96 0.41
CA GLU A 108 -19.97 9.56 0.24
C GLU A 108 -19.89 11.01 -0.24
N ASP A 109 -18.94 11.79 0.30
CA ASP A 109 -18.69 13.18 -0.10
C ASP A 109 -17.92 13.31 -1.43
N SER A 110 -17.32 12.21 -1.92
CA SER A 110 -16.42 12.25 -3.07
C SER A 110 -17.21 12.30 -4.38
N PRO A 111 -16.90 13.25 -5.30
CA PRO A 111 -17.53 13.29 -6.63
C PRO A 111 -16.99 12.20 -7.57
N VAL A 112 -16.02 11.39 -7.12
CA VAL A 112 -15.38 10.34 -7.90
C VAL A 112 -15.24 9.06 -7.07
N PRO A 113 -15.34 7.88 -7.69
CA PRO A 113 -15.20 6.60 -6.99
C PRO A 113 -13.77 6.42 -6.47
N PHE A 114 -13.65 5.67 -5.37
CA PHE A 114 -12.36 5.36 -4.75
C PHE A 114 -11.39 4.70 -5.73
N LYS A 115 -11.78 3.60 -6.39
CA LYS A 115 -10.97 2.93 -7.40
C LYS A 115 -11.17 3.56 -8.78
N ALA A 116 -10.13 3.49 -9.60
CA ALA A 116 -10.15 4.03 -10.96
C ALA A 116 -11.10 3.27 -11.91
N ASP A 117 -11.53 2.06 -11.53
CA ASP A 117 -12.45 1.22 -12.30
C ASP A 117 -13.94 1.49 -11.98
N GLY A 118 -14.23 2.45 -11.10
CA GLY A 118 -15.60 2.76 -10.69
C GLY A 118 -15.97 2.23 -9.30
N THR A 119 -15.14 1.37 -8.70
CA THR A 119 -15.46 0.77 -7.39
C THR A 119 -15.38 1.80 -6.26
N THR A 120 -16.46 1.92 -5.48
CA THR A 120 -16.54 2.79 -4.29
C THR A 120 -16.03 2.08 -3.03
N VAL A 121 -15.79 2.79 -1.93
CA VAL A 121 -15.49 2.15 -0.63
C VAL A 121 -16.71 1.37 -0.13
N HIS A 122 -17.92 1.84 -0.42
CA HIS A 122 -19.16 1.16 -0.06
C HIS A 122 -19.35 -0.17 -0.80
N ASP A 123 -18.95 -0.26 -2.07
CA ASP A 123 -18.93 -1.53 -2.82
C ASP A 123 -17.96 -2.52 -2.19
N LEU A 124 -16.79 -2.04 -1.77
CA LEU A 124 -15.79 -2.85 -1.07
C LEU A 124 -16.30 -3.31 0.29
N GLU A 125 -16.99 -2.46 1.05
CA GLU A 125 -17.60 -2.84 2.33
C GLU A 125 -18.63 -3.96 2.13
N LYS A 126 -19.53 -3.81 1.15
CA LYS A 126 -20.52 -4.85 0.82
C LYS A 126 -19.85 -6.16 0.44
N ARG A 127 -18.82 -6.09 -0.41
CA ARG A 127 -18.03 -7.25 -0.82
C ARG A 127 -17.39 -7.95 0.37
N PHE A 128 -16.65 -7.22 1.20
CA PHE A 128 -15.92 -7.80 2.33
C PHE A 128 -16.86 -8.39 3.38
N ARG A 129 -18.01 -7.76 3.63
CA ARG A 129 -19.04 -8.32 4.51
C ARG A 129 -19.60 -9.64 3.98
N ASN A 130 -19.81 -9.78 2.67
CA ASN A 130 -20.25 -11.04 2.08
C ASN A 130 -19.19 -12.12 2.20
N GLU A 131 -17.91 -11.77 1.94
CA GLU A 131 -16.78 -12.68 2.12
C GLU A 131 -16.68 -13.17 3.58
N ASP A 132 -16.90 -12.29 4.57
CA ASP A 132 -16.92 -12.65 5.99
C ASP A 132 -18.04 -13.67 6.30
N ILE A 133 -19.27 -13.43 5.81
CA ILE A 133 -20.41 -14.34 6.00
C ILE A 133 -20.14 -15.71 5.35
N GLU A 134 -19.55 -15.75 4.17
CA GLU A 134 -19.21 -17.00 3.49
C GLU A 134 -18.16 -17.79 4.26
N ASN A 135 -17.13 -17.12 4.76
CA ASN A 135 -16.10 -17.75 5.60
C ASN A 135 -16.70 -18.33 6.90
N GLU A 136 -17.59 -17.59 7.57
CA GLU A 136 -18.28 -18.06 8.77
C GLU A 136 -19.17 -19.28 8.47
N ARG A 137 -19.88 -19.28 7.33
CA ARG A 137 -20.68 -20.45 6.90
C ARG A 137 -19.81 -21.68 6.67
N GLN A 138 -18.66 -21.51 6.01
CA GLN A 138 -17.72 -22.62 5.79
C GLN A 138 -17.18 -23.16 7.11
N ILE A 139 -16.71 -22.30 8.01
CA ILE A 139 -16.22 -22.71 9.33
C ILE A 139 -17.30 -23.49 10.09
N ASN A 140 -18.54 -22.99 10.10
CA ASN A 140 -19.67 -23.65 10.74
C ASN A 140 -20.02 -25.00 10.09
N PHE A 141 -19.90 -25.13 8.77
CA PHE A 141 -20.12 -26.40 8.07
C PHE A 141 -19.07 -27.45 8.47
N PHE A 142 -17.79 -27.08 8.47
CA PHE A 142 -16.70 -27.98 8.88
C PHE A 142 -16.80 -28.38 10.35
N ASN A 143 -17.15 -27.44 11.24
CA ASN A 143 -17.33 -27.74 12.67
C ASN A 143 -18.53 -28.67 12.94
N LYS A 144 -19.55 -28.67 12.08
CA LYS A 144 -20.71 -29.57 12.17
C LYS A 144 -20.48 -30.95 11.55
N GLY A 145 -19.48 -31.10 10.68
CA GLY A 145 -19.11 -32.36 10.04
C GLY A 145 -18.11 -33.21 10.81
N VAL A 146 -17.72 -32.78 12.02
CA VAL A 146 -16.90 -33.55 12.97
C VAL A 146 -17.82 -34.09 14.08
N ILE A 147 -18.64 -35.09 13.75
CA ILE A 147 -19.28 -36.03 14.70
C ILE A 147 -19.23 -37.41 14.06
#